data_AF-A0A7C7SRV2-F1
#
_entry.id   AF-A0A7C7SRV2-F1
#
_cell.length_a   1.000
_cell.length_b   1.000
_cell.length_c   1.000
_cell.angle_alpha   90.00
_cell.angle_beta   90.00
_cell.angle_gamma   90.00
#
_symmetry.space_group_name_H-M   'P 1'
#
loop_
_entity.id
_entity.type
_entity.pdbx_description
1 polymer ?
#
loop_
_entity_poly.entity_id
_entity_poly.type
_entity_poly.pdbx_seq_one_letter_code
_entity_poly.pdbx_strand_id
1 'polypeptide(L)'
;MARKTLHPLRQKFRKFLYCLLAVSFLFAGSMAYLRKNYHLVRDNPQFREVIFKAHITQMSIASYFQTDEEQLNAAIKMANSSLFSQSYWVSGNKKIKQLTDEGYAPAQVVYADMLIHHNNSVAARARAHQYYQLAAAQNYQPAIDKLSILQLANTR
;
A
#
# COMPACT_ATOMS: atom_id res chain seq x y z
N MET A 1 43.33 25.93 40.01
CA MET A 1 42.88 25.86 38.60
C MET A 1 41.62 26.70 38.43
N ALA A 2 41.74 27.89 37.83
CA ALA A 2 40.60 28.77 37.58
C ALA A 2 39.69 28.17 36.50
N ARG A 3 38.39 27.95 36.80
CA ARG A 3 37.39 27.54 35.81
C ARG A 3 37.23 28.67 34.80
N LYS A 4 37.77 28.51 33.58
CA LYS A 4 37.50 29.42 32.46
C LYS A 4 35.98 29.51 32.26
N THR A 5 35.42 30.68 32.53
CA THR A 5 34.00 30.97 32.33
C THR A 5 33.69 30.91 30.83
N LEU A 6 32.92 29.90 30.41
CA LEU A 6 32.52 29.73 29.01
C LEU A 6 31.73 30.95 28.50
N HIS A 7 32.06 31.41 27.30
CA HIS A 7 31.34 32.48 26.60
C HIS A 7 29.82 32.21 26.60
N PRO A 8 28.97 33.20 26.92
CA PRO A 8 27.53 33.00 27.13
C PRO A 8 26.81 32.37 25.93
N LEU A 9 27.28 32.67 24.72
CA LEU A 9 26.75 32.10 23.48
C LEU A 9 27.01 30.58 23.36
N ARG A 10 28.19 30.12 23.79
CA ARG A 10 28.51 28.68 23.82
C ARG A 10 27.69 27.94 24.87
N GLN A 11 27.36 28.58 25.99
CA GLN A 11 26.49 27.98 27.01
C GLN A 11 25.06 27.79 26.51
N LYS A 12 24.49 28.80 25.83
CA LYS A 12 23.14 28.70 25.21
C LYS A 12 23.09 27.60 24.16
N PHE A 13 24.09 27.53 23.27
CA PHE A 13 24.18 26.49 22.25
C PHE A 13 24.28 25.08 22.86
N ARG A 14 25.06 24.91 23.92
CA ARG A 14 25.18 23.62 24.61
C ARG A 14 23.88 23.18 25.27
N LYS A 15 23.14 24.11 25.90
CA LYS A 15 21.80 23.84 26.44
C LYS A 15 20.82 23.42 25.34
N PHE A 16 20.87 24.09 24.18
CA PHE A 16 20.07 23.70 23.02
C PHE A 16 20.39 22.27 22.56
N LEU A 17 21.67 21.92 22.44
CA LEU A 17 22.08 20.56 22.09
C LEU A 17 21.62 19.51 23.11
N TYR A 18 21.66 19.83 24.41
CA TYR A 18 21.14 18.93 25.45
C TYR A 18 19.62 18.77 25.38
N CYS A 19 18.87 19.84 25.09
CA CYS A 19 17.44 19.73 24.84
C CYS A 19 17.16 18.85 23.62
N LEU A 20 17.88 19.05 22.52
CA LEU A 20 17.72 18.24 21.31
C LEU A 20 18.02 16.76 21.59
N LEU A 21 19.10 16.48 22.33
CA LEU A 21 19.47 15.12 22.74
C LEU A 21 18.41 14.48 23.64
N ALA A 22 17.88 15.23 24.61
CA ALA A 22 16.82 14.74 25.50
C ALA A 22 15.54 14.40 24.73
N VAL A 23 15.14 15.24 23.76
CA VAL A 23 14.00 14.96 22.87
C VAL A 23 14.25 13.69 22.05
N SER A 24 15.46 13.51 21.51
CA SER A 24 15.83 12.29 20.78
C SER A 24 15.76 11.03 21.65
N PHE A 25 16.20 11.10 22.92
CA PHE A 25 16.09 9.97 23.85
C PHE A 25 14.64 9.66 24.23
N LEU A 26 13.81 10.68 24.45
CA LEU A 26 12.38 10.49 24.71
C LEU A 26 11.67 9.82 23.52
N PHE A 27 12.01 10.24 22.30
CA PHE A 27 11.49 9.62 21.08
C PHE A 27 11.97 8.16 20.91
N ALA A 28 13.26 7.90 21.13
CA ALA A 28 13.80 6.55 21.05
C ALA A 28 13.20 5.62 22.11
N GLY A 29 13.04 6.11 23.34
CA GLY A 29 12.44 5.37 24.45
C GLY A 29 10.96 5.05 24.22
N SER A 30 10.18 6.01 23.71
CA SER A 30 8.77 5.78 23.37
C SER A 30 8.61 4.77 22.24
N MET A 31 9.46 4.84 21.19
CA MET A 31 9.47 3.84 20.12
C MET A 31 9.85 2.44 20.62
N ALA A 32 10.85 2.31 21.48
CA ALA A 32 11.24 1.03 22.07
C ALA A 32 10.13 0.43 22.94
N TYR A 33 9.46 1.26 23.74
CA TYR A 33 8.30 0.86 24.54
C TYR A 33 7.13 0.39 23.67
N LEU A 34 6.79 1.16 22.62
CA LEU A 34 5.75 0.81 21.65
C LEU A 34 6.05 -0.49 20.94
N ARG A 35 7.31 -0.74 20.56
CA ARG A 35 7.73 -1.98 19.90
C ARG A 35 7.59 -3.20 20.81
N LYS A 36 7.96 -3.06 22.09
CA LYS A 36 7.80 -4.13 23.09
C LYS A 36 6.33 -4.43 23.38
N ASN A 37 5.50 -3.39 23.47
CA ASN A 37 4.08 -3.48 23.82
C ASN A 37 3.16 -3.39 22.60
N TYR A 38 3.67 -3.73 21.41
CA TYR A 38 2.94 -3.54 20.15
C TYR A 38 1.60 -4.30 20.11
N HIS A 39 1.51 -5.44 20.80
CA HIS A 39 0.28 -6.21 20.94
C HIS A 39 -0.83 -5.41 21.64
N LEU A 40 -0.52 -4.65 22.71
CA LEU A 40 -1.51 -3.83 23.43
C LEU A 40 -2.09 -2.72 22.56
N VAL A 41 -1.27 -2.14 21.67
CA VAL A 41 -1.70 -1.06 20.76
C VAL A 41 -2.43 -1.62 19.54
N ARG A 42 -1.98 -2.76 19.00
CA ARG A 42 -2.64 -3.48 17.89
C ARG A 42 -4.04 -3.98 18.27
N ASP A 43 -4.17 -4.47 19.50
CA ASP A 43 -5.40 -5.10 19.97
C ASP A 43 -6.41 -4.06 20.48
N ASN A 44 -5.97 -2.83 20.74
CA ASN A 44 -6.86 -1.71 21.06
C ASN A 44 -7.58 -1.20 19.78
N PRO A 45 -8.93 -1.28 19.72
CA PRO A 45 -9.69 -0.91 18.54
C PRO A 45 -9.54 0.57 18.13
N GLN A 46 -9.26 1.47 19.08
CA GLN A 46 -9.07 2.89 18.80
C GLN A 46 -7.82 3.18 17.96
N PHE A 47 -6.73 2.45 18.20
CA PHE A 47 -5.46 2.65 17.49
C PHE A 47 -5.31 1.76 16.26
N ARG A 48 -6.06 0.66 16.20
CA ARG A 48 -6.01 -0.32 15.10
C ARG A 48 -6.24 0.34 13.74
N GLU A 49 -7.28 1.15 13.58
CA GLU A 49 -7.55 1.82 12.31
C GLU A 49 -6.47 2.84 11.93
N VAL A 50 -5.94 3.57 12.91
CA VAL A 50 -4.88 4.56 12.69
C VAL A 50 -3.61 3.87 12.21
N ILE A 51 -3.25 2.74 12.83
CA ILE A 51 -2.10 1.92 12.41
C ILE A 51 -2.29 1.42 10.98
N PHE A 52 -3.48 0.90 10.64
CA PHE A 52 -3.75 0.45 9.27
C PHE A 52 -3.68 1.57 8.25
N LYS A 53 -4.29 2.74 8.54
CA LYS A 53 -4.21 3.91 7.66
C LYS A 53 -2.76 4.39 7.48
N ALA A 54 -1.98 4.44 8.55
CA ALA A 54 -0.56 4.80 8.49
C ALA A 54 0.23 3.82 7.62
N HIS A 55 0.03 2.51 7.80
CA HIS A 55 0.70 1.49 7.02
C HIS A 55 0.29 1.50 5.53
N ILE A 56 -1.01 1.65 5.23
CA ILE A 56 -1.51 1.82 3.86
C ILE A 56 -0.89 3.05 3.21
N THR A 57 -0.79 4.16 3.94
CA THR A 57 -0.19 5.41 3.45
C THR A 57 1.29 5.21 3.16
N GLN A 58 2.02 4.55 4.07
CA GLN A 58 3.42 4.20 3.86
C GLN A 58 3.63 3.34 2.62
N MET A 59 2.84 2.27 2.46
CA MET A 59 2.90 1.41 1.27
C MET A 59 2.62 2.19 -0.01
N SER A 60 1.62 3.08 0.01
CA SER A 60 1.23 3.89 -1.15
C SER A 60 2.31 4.90 -1.53
N ILE A 61 2.93 5.56 -0.55
CA ILE A 61 4.03 6.51 -0.78
C ILE A 61 5.26 5.77 -1.31
N ALA A 62 5.56 4.60 -0.74
CA ALA A 62 6.71 3.79 -1.16
C ALA A 62 6.59 3.36 -2.63
N SER A 63 5.38 2.98 -3.08
CA SER A 63 5.17 2.58 -4.47
C SER A 63 4.96 3.73 -5.44
N TYR A 64 4.62 4.93 -4.98
CA TYR A 64 4.29 6.06 -5.86
C TYR A 64 5.40 6.45 -6.84
N PHE A 65 6.66 6.29 -6.45
CA PHE A 65 7.83 6.65 -7.28
C PHE A 65 8.40 5.47 -8.08
N GLN A 66 7.68 4.34 -8.09
CA GLN A 66 8.11 3.11 -8.74
C GLN A 66 7.47 2.95 -10.13
N THR A 67 7.89 1.92 -10.88
CA THR A 67 7.29 1.55 -12.16
C THR A 67 5.83 1.11 -12.01
N ASP A 68 5.05 1.15 -13.09
CA ASP A 68 3.64 0.72 -13.07
C ASP A 68 3.48 -0.75 -12.65
N GLU A 69 4.46 -1.59 -12.98
CA GLU A 69 4.53 -2.98 -12.53
C GLU A 69 4.72 -3.09 -11.00
N GLU A 70 5.68 -2.35 -10.45
CA GLU A 70 5.92 -2.32 -9.00
C GLU A 70 4.74 -1.72 -8.24
N GLN A 71 4.12 -0.68 -8.80
CA GLN A 71 2.88 -0.09 -8.29
C GLN A 71 1.73 -1.10 -8.27
N LEU A 72 1.56 -1.87 -9.35
CA LEU A 72 0.55 -2.92 -9.44
C LEU A 72 0.82 -4.04 -8.42
N ASN A 73 2.06 -4.51 -8.32
CA ASN A 73 2.46 -5.55 -7.37
C ASN A 73 2.24 -5.11 -5.91
N ALA A 74 2.56 -3.86 -5.58
CA ALA A 74 2.28 -3.27 -4.28
C ALA A 74 0.77 -3.20 -4.00
N ALA A 75 -0.04 -2.82 -5.00
CA ALA A 75 -1.49 -2.76 -4.88
C ALA A 75 -2.14 -4.14 -4.72
N ILE A 76 -1.67 -5.16 -5.44
CA ILE A 76 -2.10 -6.56 -5.27
C ILE A 76 -1.75 -7.07 -3.87
N LYS A 77 -0.51 -6.83 -3.41
CA LYS A 77 -0.08 -7.19 -2.05
C LYS A 77 -0.95 -6.52 -0.99
N MET A 78 -1.29 -5.25 -1.21
CA MET A 78 -2.21 -4.51 -0.35
C MET A 78 -3.61 -5.16 -0.36
N ALA A 79 -4.17 -5.43 -1.54
CA ALA A 79 -5.50 -6.05 -1.65
C ALA A 79 -5.57 -7.44 -0.99
N ASN A 80 -4.52 -8.26 -1.12
CA ASN A 80 -4.40 -9.58 -0.49
C ASN A 80 -4.21 -9.52 1.04
N SER A 81 -3.88 -8.35 1.59
CA SER A 81 -3.77 -8.11 3.04
C SER A 81 -5.13 -7.80 3.69
N SER A 82 -6.24 -8.08 3.00
CA SER A 82 -7.62 -7.83 3.46
C SER A 82 -7.98 -8.56 4.76
N LEU A 83 -7.32 -9.69 5.07
CA LEU A 83 -7.48 -10.43 6.33
C LEU A 83 -7.20 -9.57 7.57
N PHE A 84 -6.36 -8.54 7.45
CA PHE A 84 -6.03 -7.65 8.56
C PHE A 84 -7.05 -6.51 8.71
N SER A 85 -7.59 -6.01 7.60
CA SER A 85 -8.64 -4.98 7.56
C SER A 85 -9.19 -4.81 6.15
N GLN A 86 -10.50 -4.56 6.05
CA GLN A 86 -11.14 -4.21 4.78
C GLN A 86 -10.53 -2.96 4.11
N SER A 87 -9.93 -2.06 4.90
CA SER A 87 -9.25 -0.86 4.40
C SER A 87 -8.10 -1.16 3.42
N TYR A 88 -7.41 -2.29 3.60
CA TYR A 88 -6.37 -2.76 2.70
C TYR A 88 -6.94 -3.13 1.34
N TRP A 89 -8.04 -3.88 1.31
CA TRP A 89 -8.73 -4.22 0.07
C TRP A 89 -9.21 -2.99 -0.67
N VAL A 90 -9.87 -2.05 0.04
CA VAL A 90 -10.38 -0.82 -0.57
C VAL A 90 -9.25 -0.02 -1.21
N SER A 91 -8.13 0.14 -0.49
CA SER A 91 -6.99 0.94 -0.97
C SER A 91 -6.25 0.26 -2.12
N GLY A 92 -5.99 -1.05 -2.02
CA GLY A 92 -5.36 -1.84 -3.08
C GLY A 92 -6.22 -1.87 -4.34
N ASN A 93 -7.50 -2.17 -4.21
CA ASN A 93 -8.45 -2.18 -5.33
C ASN A 93 -8.59 -0.79 -5.99
N LYS A 94 -8.58 0.30 -5.19
CA LYS A 94 -8.57 1.66 -5.73
C LYS A 94 -7.35 1.90 -6.62
N LYS A 95 -6.15 1.49 -6.19
CA LYS A 95 -4.93 1.68 -6.99
C LYS A 95 -4.89 0.78 -8.22
N ILE A 96 -5.34 -0.47 -8.11
CA ILE A 96 -5.50 -1.37 -9.27
C ILE A 96 -6.43 -0.73 -10.29
N LYS A 97 -7.61 -0.27 -9.85
CA LYS A 97 -8.58 0.41 -10.73
C LYS A 97 -7.98 1.65 -11.38
N GLN A 98 -7.22 2.46 -10.63
CA GLN A 98 -6.55 3.62 -11.20
C GLN A 98 -5.61 3.21 -12.36
N LEU A 99 -4.76 2.20 -12.17
CA LEU A 99 -3.87 1.70 -13.22
C LEU A 99 -4.65 1.11 -14.40
N THR A 100 -5.78 0.46 -14.13
CA THR A 100 -6.72 -0.02 -15.17
C THR A 100 -7.28 1.15 -16.00
N ASP A 101 -7.72 2.23 -15.33
CA ASP A 101 -8.28 3.44 -15.96
C ASP A 101 -7.20 4.20 -16.75
N GLU A 102 -5.93 4.15 -16.30
CA GLU A 102 -4.76 4.69 -17.01
C GLU A 102 -4.35 3.85 -18.23
N GLY A 103 -4.96 2.68 -18.43
CA GLY A 103 -4.76 1.83 -19.59
C GLY A 103 -3.72 0.72 -19.44
N TYR A 104 -3.13 0.54 -18.25
CA TYR A 104 -2.07 -0.44 -18.03
C TYR A 104 -2.58 -1.88 -18.19
N ALA A 105 -2.15 -2.57 -19.24
CA ALA A 105 -2.67 -3.89 -19.64
C ALA A 105 -2.61 -4.97 -18.53
N PRO A 106 -1.52 -5.10 -17.74
CA PRO A 106 -1.49 -6.02 -16.61
C PRO A 106 -2.54 -5.70 -15.54
N ALA A 107 -2.79 -4.42 -15.25
CA ALA A 107 -3.82 -4.02 -14.29
C ALA A 107 -5.22 -4.30 -14.81
N GLN A 108 -5.47 -4.16 -16.13
CA GLN A 108 -6.75 -4.53 -16.74
C GLN A 108 -7.08 -6.01 -16.54
N VAL A 109 -6.10 -6.91 -16.74
CA VAL A 109 -6.28 -8.36 -16.50
C VAL A 109 -6.53 -8.64 -15.02
N VAL A 110 -5.74 -8.05 -14.12
CA VAL A 110 -5.89 -8.24 -12.67
C VAL A 110 -7.26 -7.76 -12.20
N TYR A 111 -7.71 -6.59 -12.65
CA TYR A 111 -9.01 -6.04 -12.27
C TYR A 111 -10.17 -6.89 -12.82
N ALA A 112 -10.04 -7.42 -14.04
CA ALA A 112 -11.01 -8.35 -14.63
C ALA A 112 -11.14 -9.64 -13.82
N ASP A 113 -10.01 -10.25 -13.42
CA ASP A 113 -9.99 -11.42 -12.55
C ASP A 113 -10.66 -11.11 -11.20
N MET A 114 -10.37 -9.95 -10.60
CA MET A 114 -11.01 -9.51 -9.35
C MET A 114 -12.52 -9.37 -9.48
N LEU A 115 -13.04 -8.81 -10.59
CA LEU A 115 -14.48 -8.69 -10.81
C LEU A 115 -15.19 -10.05 -10.80
N ILE A 116 -14.61 -11.05 -11.46
CA ILE A 116 -15.15 -12.41 -11.54
C ILE A 116 -15.08 -13.09 -10.17
N HIS A 117 -13.94 -12.98 -9.47
CA HIS A 117 -13.74 -13.60 -8.16
C HIS A 117 -14.67 -13.04 -7.08
N HIS A 118 -14.89 -11.72 -7.06
CA HIS A 118 -15.74 -11.09 -6.06
C HIS A 118 -17.23 -11.22 -6.37
N ASN A 119 -17.61 -11.22 -7.64
CA ASN A 119 -18.99 -11.29 -8.06
C ASN A 119 -19.07 -11.99 -9.41
N ASN A 120 -19.32 -13.29 -9.41
CA ASN A 120 -19.36 -14.10 -10.64
C ASN A 120 -20.66 -13.95 -11.46
N SER A 121 -21.32 -12.78 -11.37
CA SER A 121 -22.54 -12.48 -12.12
C SER A 121 -22.27 -12.26 -13.61
N VAL A 122 -23.32 -12.39 -14.42
CA VAL A 122 -23.25 -12.15 -15.88
C VAL A 122 -22.70 -10.75 -16.20
N ALA A 123 -23.14 -9.74 -15.46
CA ALA A 123 -22.67 -8.36 -15.65
C ALA A 123 -21.17 -8.19 -15.33
N ALA A 124 -20.69 -8.84 -14.27
CA ALA A 124 -19.27 -8.79 -13.91
C ALA A 124 -18.40 -9.55 -14.92
N ARG A 125 -18.84 -10.71 -15.40
CA ARG A 125 -18.15 -11.44 -16.48
C ARG A 125 -18.09 -10.62 -17.78
N ALA A 126 -19.17 -9.94 -18.14
CA ALA A 126 -19.19 -9.07 -19.31
C ALA A 126 -18.20 -7.91 -19.19
N ARG A 127 -18.13 -7.27 -18.01
CA ARG A 127 -17.11 -6.22 -17.74
C ARG A 127 -15.69 -6.77 -17.74
N ALA A 128 -15.46 -7.93 -17.13
CA ALA A 128 -14.15 -8.58 -17.14
C ALA A 128 -13.70 -8.91 -18.57
N HIS A 129 -14.61 -9.42 -19.40
CA HIS A 129 -14.36 -9.67 -20.81
C HIS A 129 -13.94 -8.40 -21.58
N GLN A 130 -14.60 -7.27 -21.33
CA GLN A 130 -14.21 -5.99 -21.93
C GLN A 130 -12.77 -5.60 -21.55
N TYR A 131 -12.39 -5.75 -20.27
CA TYR A 131 -11.02 -5.45 -19.84
C TYR A 131 -9.99 -6.41 -20.45
N TYR A 132 -10.29 -7.70 -20.59
CA TYR A 132 -9.40 -8.60 -21.32
C TYR A 132 -9.25 -8.19 -22.79
N GLN A 133 -10.32 -7.72 -23.45
CA GLN A 133 -10.23 -7.20 -24.82
C GLN A 133 -9.34 -5.96 -24.92
N LEU A 134 -9.45 -5.03 -23.96
CA LEU A 134 -8.60 -3.83 -23.90
C LEU A 134 -7.12 -4.19 -23.73
N ALA A 135 -6.81 -5.18 -22.89
CA ALA A 135 -5.44 -5.64 -22.69
C ALA A 135 -4.92 -6.42 -23.90
N ALA A 136 -5.76 -7.25 -24.53
CA ALA A 136 -5.41 -7.98 -25.74
C ALA A 136 -5.16 -7.06 -26.94
N ALA A 137 -5.90 -5.94 -27.05
CA ALA A 137 -5.65 -4.91 -28.08
C ALA A 137 -4.26 -4.26 -27.94
N GLN A 138 -3.64 -4.35 -26.77
CA GLN A 138 -2.26 -3.92 -26.51
C GLN A 138 -1.24 -5.05 -26.71
N ASN A 139 -1.64 -6.18 -27.29
CA ASN A 139 -0.84 -7.40 -27.46
C ASN A 139 -0.36 -8.02 -26.13
N TYR A 140 -1.09 -7.80 -25.03
CA TYR A 140 -0.75 -8.41 -23.75
C TYR A 140 -1.15 -9.89 -23.73
N GLN A 141 -0.16 -10.77 -23.84
CA GLN A 141 -0.36 -12.22 -24.01
C GLN A 141 -1.30 -12.86 -22.96
N PRO A 142 -1.18 -12.56 -21.65
CA PRO A 142 -2.09 -13.14 -20.67
C PRO A 142 -3.56 -12.83 -20.93
N ALA A 143 -3.89 -11.68 -21.53
CA ALA A 143 -5.26 -11.35 -21.88
C ALA A 143 -5.77 -12.14 -23.09
N ILE A 144 -4.91 -12.35 -24.09
CA ILE A 144 -5.20 -13.18 -25.27
C ILE A 144 -5.49 -14.62 -24.83
N ASP A 145 -4.65 -15.16 -23.95
CA ASP A 145 -4.82 -16.51 -23.40
C ASP A 145 -6.15 -16.62 -22.63
N LYS A 146 -6.48 -15.65 -21.77
CA LYS A 146 -7.75 -15.61 -21.04
C LYS A 146 -8.97 -15.58 -21.98
N LEU A 147 -8.93 -14.77 -23.04
CA LEU A 147 -10.02 -14.69 -24.03
C LEU A 147 -10.20 -16.01 -24.80
N SER A 148 -9.10 -16.64 -25.22
CA SER A 148 -9.17 -17.93 -25.92
C SER A 148 -9.78 -19.03 -25.05
N ILE A 149 -9.42 -19.10 -23.76
CA ILE A 149 -10.01 -20.03 -22.80
C ILE A 149 -11.53 -19.78 -22.66
N LEU A 150 -11.95 -18.51 -22.56
CA LEU A 150 -13.36 -18.15 -22.46
C LEU A 150 -14.16 -18.53 -23.72
N GLN A 151 -13.57 -18.38 -24.91
CA GLN A 151 -14.20 -18.80 -26.16
C GLN A 151 -14.37 -20.32 -26.23
N LEU A 152 -13.33 -21.08 -25.86
CA LEU A 152 -13.39 -22.54 -25.80
C LEU A 152 -14.44 -23.05 -24.81
N ALA A 153 -14.61 -22.37 -23.68
CA ALA A 153 -15.61 -22.71 -22.67
C ALA A 153 -17.05 -22.51 -23.15
N ASN A 154 -17.31 -21.55 -24.05
CA ASN A 154 -18.65 -21.29 -24.61
C ASN A 154 -19.02 -22.22 -25.78
N THR A 155 -18.07 -22.99 -26.32
CA THR A 155 -18.30 -23.94 -27.43
C THR A 155 -18.60 -25.37 -26.98
N ARG A 156 -18.75 -25.61 -25.67
CA ARG A 156 -19.15 -26.91 -25.08
C ARG A 156 -20.51 -26.78 -24.43
#